data_AF-R7HE66-F1
#
_entry.id   AF-R7HE66-F1
#
_cell.length_a   1.000
_cell.length_b   1.000
_cell.length_c   1.000
_cell.angle_alpha   90.00
_cell.angle_beta   90.00
_cell.angle_gamma   90.00
#
_symmetry.space_group_name_H-M   'P 1'
#
loop_
_entity.id
_entity.type
_entity.pdbx_description
1 polymer ?
#
loop_
_entity_poly.entity_id
_entity_poly.type
_entity_poly.pdbx_seq_one_letter_code
_entity_poly.pdbx_strand_id
1 'polypeptide(L)'
;MLNDIITFLKSLAFIDYVFFFTVVFLIILVVSLIYFIKINSNETDELTDNLVLNEIENVNKNKDVKDPELNEIATALKNIKPIDFTPYEKEEEEKAIISYDELLSNTGQYELNYLNEEKNGDVLVKTVDLNNLINVKKSEPIKMEVHLMSLRKEEEFLKTLKELSKSLN
;
A
#
# COMPACT_ATOMS: atom_id res chain seq x y z
N MET A 1 -16.13 0.18 53.23
CA MET A 1 -15.33 0.58 52.04
C MET A 1 -16.18 0.74 50.79
N LEU A 2 -16.76 -0.31 50.19
CA LEU A 2 -17.57 -0.16 48.96
C LEU A 2 -18.84 0.69 49.18
N ASN A 3 -19.53 0.54 50.31
CA ASN A 3 -20.68 1.39 50.64
C ASN A 3 -20.32 2.86 50.87
N ASP A 4 -19.13 3.14 51.42
CA ASP A 4 -18.65 4.50 51.65
C ASP A 4 -18.33 5.17 50.31
N ILE A 5 -17.76 4.42 49.37
CA ILE A 5 -17.52 4.85 47.98
C ILE A 5 -18.85 5.17 47.28
N ILE A 6 -19.86 4.30 47.38
CA ILE A 6 -21.18 4.53 46.76
C ILE A 6 -21.87 5.77 47.37
N THR A 7 -21.71 5.99 48.67
CA THR A 7 -22.27 7.16 49.36
C THR A 7 -21.55 8.45 48.95
N PHE A 8 -20.22 8.39 48.77
CA PHE A 8 -19.42 9.49 48.25
C PHE A 8 -19.76 9.84 46.80
N LEU A 9 -19.93 8.83 45.93
CA LEU A 9 -20.43 9.03 44.58
C LEU A 9 -21.80 9.73 44.64
N LYS A 10 -22.77 9.22 45.41
CA LYS A 10 -24.10 9.84 45.51
C LYS A 10 -24.10 11.29 46.04
N SER A 11 -23.05 11.72 46.73
CA SER A 11 -22.88 13.10 47.20
C SER A 11 -22.39 14.07 46.11
N LEU A 12 -21.96 13.56 44.96
CA LEU A 12 -21.39 14.34 43.87
C LEU A 12 -22.48 14.98 43.00
N ALA A 13 -22.23 16.17 42.45
CA ALA A 13 -23.22 16.87 41.64
C ALA A 13 -23.44 16.16 40.29
N PHE A 14 -24.65 16.22 39.76
CA PHE A 14 -25.00 15.59 38.48
C PHE A 14 -24.06 16.02 37.33
N ILE A 15 -23.61 17.28 37.35
CA ILE A 15 -22.71 17.83 36.33
C ILE A 15 -21.33 17.14 36.32
N ASP A 16 -20.83 16.74 37.50
CA ASP A 16 -19.52 16.10 37.63
C ASP A 16 -19.52 14.69 37.02
N TYR A 17 -20.66 13.98 37.12
CA TYR A 17 -20.85 12.71 36.44
C TYR A 17 -20.81 12.85 34.92
N VAL A 18 -21.56 13.81 34.38
CA VAL A 18 -21.59 14.06 32.94
C VAL A 18 -20.18 14.40 32.44
N PHE A 19 -19.47 15.27 33.16
CA PHE A 19 -18.09 15.64 32.84
C PHE A 19 -17.16 14.42 32.87
N PHE A 20 -17.18 13.61 33.93
CA PHE A 20 -16.35 12.41 34.03
C PHE A 20 -16.62 11.41 32.90
N PHE A 21 -17.90 11.13 32.60
CA PHE A 21 -18.28 10.23 31.51
C PHE A 21 -17.84 10.77 30.15
N THR A 22 -17.96 12.08 29.90
CA THR A 22 -17.48 12.67 28.63
C THR A 22 -15.97 12.53 28.47
N VAL A 23 -15.20 12.73 29.54
CA VAL A 23 -13.73 12.57 29.51
C VAL A 23 -13.35 11.10 29.28
N VAL A 24 -13.96 10.16 29.98
CA VAL A 24 -13.71 8.72 29.78
C VAL A 24 -14.07 8.29 28.36
N PHE A 25 -15.22 8.75 27.85
CA PHE A 25 -15.65 8.48 26.48
C PHE A 25 -14.65 9.03 25.45
N LEU A 26 -14.14 10.25 25.67
CA LEU A 26 -13.10 10.85 24.83
C LEU A 26 -11.80 10.03 24.84
N ILE A 27 -11.36 9.53 26.01
CA ILE A 27 -10.18 8.67 26.11
C ILE A 27 -10.39 7.38 25.31
N ILE A 28 -11.57 6.74 25.43
CA ILE A 28 -11.90 5.53 24.66
C ILE A 28 -11.85 5.82 23.15
N LEU A 29 -12.39 6.97 22.72
CA LEU A 29 -12.37 7.39 21.32
C LEU A 29 -10.93 7.59 20.83
N VAL A 30 -10.08 8.29 21.59
CA VAL A 30 -8.67 8.50 21.26
C VAL A 30 -7.91 7.18 21.16
N VAL A 31 -8.10 6.27 22.11
CA VAL A 31 -7.45 4.94 22.07
C VAL A 31 -7.94 4.13 20.87
N SER A 32 -9.24 4.15 20.57
CA SER A 32 -9.79 3.48 19.38
C SER A 32 -9.24 4.08 18.08
N LEU A 33 -9.05 5.40 18.02
CA LEU A 33 -8.47 6.08 16.86
C LEU A 33 -6.99 5.70 16.70
N ILE A 34 -6.21 5.71 17.78
CA ILE A 34 -4.80 5.27 17.76
C ILE A 34 -4.71 3.80 17.36
N TYR A 35 -5.60 2.94 17.86
CA TYR A 35 -5.66 1.54 17.49
C TYR A 35 -6.01 1.36 16.00
N PHE A 36 -6.96 2.13 15.48
CA PHE A 36 -7.34 2.14 14.06
C PHE A 36 -6.21 2.67 13.16
N ILE A 37 -5.50 3.71 13.59
CA ILE A 37 -4.32 4.20 12.88
C ILE A 37 -3.24 3.14 12.90
N LYS A 38 -2.98 2.51 14.05
CA LYS A 38 -1.96 1.45 14.17
C LYS A 38 -2.28 0.27 13.26
N ILE A 39 -3.51 -0.24 13.26
CA ILE A 39 -3.86 -1.38 12.42
C ILE A 39 -3.73 -1.06 10.93
N ASN A 40 -4.12 0.15 10.49
CA ASN A 40 -3.96 0.56 9.10
C ASN A 40 -2.52 0.99 8.73
N SER A 41 -1.70 1.39 9.71
CA SER A 41 -0.29 1.79 9.47
C SER A 41 0.65 0.59 9.44
N ASN A 42 0.26 -0.54 10.04
CA ASN A 42 1.04 -1.78 9.99
C ASN A 42 0.95 -2.46 8.60
N GLU A 43 -0.03 -2.11 7.76
CA GLU A 43 -0.12 -2.65 6.39
C GLU A 43 0.95 -2.06 5.45
N THR A 44 1.54 -0.91 5.80
CA THR A 44 2.54 -0.23 4.96
C THR A 44 3.99 -0.62 5.23
N ASP A 45 4.33 -1.09 6.43
CA ASP A 45 5.72 -1.40 6.79
C ASP A 45 6.16 -2.82 6.37
N GLU A 46 5.23 -3.77 6.21
CA GLU A 46 5.56 -5.14 5.81
C GLU A 46 5.75 -5.30 4.28
N LEU A 47 5.20 -4.41 3.45
CA LEU A 47 5.25 -4.55 1.99
C LEU A 47 6.57 -4.07 1.37
N THR A 48 7.23 -3.07 1.95
CA THR A 48 8.50 -2.53 1.43
C THR A 48 9.69 -3.47 1.65
N ASP A 49 9.71 -4.23 2.74
CA ASP A 49 10.79 -5.17 3.03
C ASP A 49 10.74 -6.41 2.13
N ASN A 50 9.53 -6.86 1.74
CA ASN A 50 9.34 -8.04 0.89
C ASN A 50 9.78 -7.84 -0.57
N LEU A 51 9.70 -6.61 -1.10
CA LEU A 51 10.17 -6.30 -2.46
C LEU A 51 11.70 -6.27 -2.55
N VAL A 52 12.38 -5.74 -1.53
CA VAL A 52 13.85 -5.66 -1.48
C VAL A 52 14.46 -7.06 -1.34
N LEU A 53 13.81 -7.98 -0.62
CA LEU A 53 14.28 -9.35 -0.42
C LEU A 53 14.26 -10.20 -1.71
N ASN A 54 13.24 -10.04 -2.56
CA ASN A 54 13.12 -10.79 -3.82
C ASN A 54 14.18 -10.40 -4.88
N GLU A 55 14.64 -9.14 -4.87
CA GLU A 55 15.72 -8.69 -5.76
C GLU A 55 17.08 -9.22 -5.29
N ILE A 56 17.30 -9.32 -3.98
CA ILE A 56 18.53 -9.85 -3.39
C ILE A 56 18.66 -11.37 -3.62
N GLU A 57 17.56 -12.11 -3.62
CA GLU A 57 17.55 -13.57 -3.83
C GLU A 57 18.03 -13.97 -5.24
N ASN A 58 17.74 -13.17 -6.27
CA ASN A 58 18.18 -13.44 -7.64
C ASN A 58 19.67 -13.13 -7.89
N VAL A 59 20.26 -12.21 -7.11
CA VAL A 59 21.69 -11.85 -7.21
C VAL A 59 22.58 -12.90 -6.51
N ASN A 60 22.06 -13.56 -5.46
CA ASN A 60 22.85 -14.47 -4.61
C ASN A 60 23.11 -15.86 -5.21
N LYS A 61 22.43 -16.25 -6.31
CA LYS A 61 22.73 -17.53 -7.01
C LYS A 61 24.09 -17.57 -7.70
N ASN A 62 24.78 -16.44 -7.86
CA ASN A 62 26.02 -16.35 -8.65
C ASN A 62 27.25 -15.87 -7.87
N LYS A 63 27.26 -15.93 -6.54
CA LYS A 63 28.44 -15.49 -5.80
C LYS A 63 28.63 -16.28 -4.51
N ASP A 64 29.62 -17.17 -4.56
CA ASP A 64 30.23 -17.83 -3.39
C ASP A 64 30.90 -16.74 -2.54
N VAL A 65 30.10 -16.05 -1.73
CA VAL A 65 30.58 -15.04 -0.79
C VAL A 65 30.69 -15.70 0.57
N LYS A 66 31.93 -15.98 0.96
CA LYS A 66 32.30 -16.54 2.26
C LYS A 66 32.30 -15.45 3.33
N ASP A 67 31.15 -14.83 3.54
CA ASP A 67 30.96 -13.88 4.64
C ASP A 67 30.24 -14.60 5.80
N PRO A 68 30.86 -14.70 6.99
CA PRO A 68 30.32 -15.47 8.11
C PRO A 68 28.98 -14.91 8.64
N GLU A 69 28.74 -13.61 8.51
CA GLU A 69 27.49 -12.95 8.91
C GLU A 69 26.31 -13.30 8.00
N LEU A 70 26.54 -13.46 6.68
CA LEU A 70 25.48 -13.86 5.75
C LEU A 70 25.03 -15.32 5.96
N ASN A 71 25.93 -16.20 6.38
CA ASN A 71 25.59 -17.58 6.72
C ASN A 71 24.71 -17.65 7.97
N GLU A 72 24.96 -16.81 8.97
CA GLU A 72 24.15 -16.76 10.18
C GLU A 72 22.72 -16.29 9.86
N ILE A 73 22.58 -15.24 9.03
CA ILE A 73 21.29 -14.76 8.53
C ILE A 73 20.58 -15.82 7.68
N ALA A 74 21.29 -16.49 6.76
CA ALA A 74 20.72 -17.57 5.94
C ALA A 74 20.24 -18.76 6.79
N THR A 75 20.95 -19.11 7.87
CA THR A 75 20.50 -20.16 8.80
C THR A 75 19.30 -19.72 9.63
N ALA A 76 19.22 -18.44 10.02
CA ALA A 76 18.07 -17.89 10.73
C ALA A 76 16.82 -17.89 9.84
N LEU A 77 16.94 -17.48 8.58
CA LEU A 77 15.86 -17.47 7.59
C LEU A 77 15.37 -18.89 7.24
N LYS A 78 16.28 -19.86 7.11
CA LYS A 78 15.93 -21.27 6.85
C LYS A 78 15.15 -21.92 8.00
N ASN A 79 15.26 -21.38 9.22
CA ASN A 79 14.54 -21.86 10.39
C ASN A 79 13.17 -21.19 10.58
N ILE A 80 12.79 -20.24 9.74
CA ILE A 80 11.45 -19.65 9.73
C ILE A 80 10.50 -20.70 9.15
N LYS A 81 9.53 -21.14 9.96
CA LYS A 81 8.54 -22.10 9.50
C LYS A 81 7.70 -21.43 8.40
N PRO A 82 7.47 -22.10 7.26
CA PRO A 82 6.50 -21.62 6.28
C PRO A 82 5.16 -21.43 7.00
N ILE A 83 4.54 -20.28 6.78
CA ILE A 83 3.23 -19.96 7.31
C ILE A 83 2.24 -20.85 6.55
N ASP A 84 1.56 -21.75 7.27
CA ASP A 84 0.53 -22.59 6.69
C ASP A 84 -0.74 -21.75 6.48
N PHE A 85 -0.94 -21.28 5.25
CA PHE A 85 -2.18 -20.59 4.87
C PHE A 85 -3.38 -21.52 5.00
N THR A 86 -4.49 -20.98 5.50
CA THR A 86 -5.78 -21.64 5.39
C THR A 86 -6.24 -21.68 3.93
N PRO A 87 -7.15 -22.60 3.54
CA PRO A 87 -7.69 -22.63 2.19
C PRO A 87 -8.34 -21.32 1.75
N TYR A 88 -8.92 -20.56 2.69
CA TYR A 88 -9.52 -19.25 2.45
C TYR A 88 -8.46 -18.18 2.17
N GLU A 89 -7.41 -18.10 2.98
CA GLU A 89 -6.34 -17.10 2.81
C GLU A 89 -5.60 -17.29 1.49
N LYS A 90 -5.36 -18.54 1.09
CA LYS A 90 -4.75 -18.86 -0.19
C LYS A 90 -5.62 -18.41 -1.37
N GLU A 91 -6.93 -18.60 -1.28
CA GLU A 91 -7.87 -18.17 -2.33
C GLU A 91 -7.90 -16.64 -2.46
N GLU A 92 -7.84 -15.92 -1.35
CA GLU A 92 -7.77 -14.46 -1.35
C GLU A 92 -6.42 -13.95 -1.87
N GLU A 93 -5.30 -14.60 -1.52
CA GLU A 93 -3.98 -14.27 -2.05
C GLU A 93 -3.93 -14.47 -3.58
N GLU A 94 -4.48 -15.58 -4.08
CA GLU A 94 -4.56 -15.86 -5.52
C GLU A 94 -5.49 -14.87 -6.25
N LYS A 95 -6.60 -14.45 -5.63
CA LYS A 95 -7.51 -13.43 -6.20
C LYS A 95 -6.95 -12.01 -6.15
N ALA A 96 -6.13 -11.70 -5.14
CA ALA A 96 -5.54 -10.37 -4.97
C ALA A 96 -4.46 -10.07 -6.01
N ILE A 97 -3.85 -11.11 -6.59
CA ILE A 97 -2.90 -10.97 -7.69
C ILE A 97 -3.67 -10.70 -8.99
N ILE A 98 -3.96 -9.43 -9.25
CA ILE A 98 -4.41 -9.00 -10.57
C ILE A 98 -3.19 -9.02 -11.51
N SER A 99 -3.25 -9.78 -12.60
CA SER A 99 -2.16 -9.84 -13.56
C SER A 99 -2.01 -8.51 -14.32
N TYR A 100 -0.79 -8.16 -14.71
CA TYR A 100 -0.54 -6.96 -15.53
C TYR A 100 -1.33 -7.01 -16.85
N ASP A 101 -1.43 -8.18 -17.46
CA ASP A 101 -2.21 -8.40 -18.68
C ASP A 101 -3.71 -8.18 -18.45
N GLU A 102 -4.25 -8.55 -17.28
CA GLU A 102 -5.63 -8.25 -16.89
C GLU A 102 -5.85 -6.75 -16.68
N LEU A 103 -4.93 -6.05 -16.02
CA LEU A 103 -4.98 -4.59 -15.89
C LEU A 103 -4.98 -3.92 -17.26
N LEU A 104 -4.11 -4.37 -18.18
CA LEU A 104 -4.04 -3.85 -19.54
C LEU A 104 -5.32 -4.14 -20.34
N SER A 105 -5.93 -5.31 -20.11
CA SER A 105 -7.19 -5.68 -20.75
C SER A 105 -8.39 -4.86 -20.23
N ASN A 106 -8.33 -4.40 -18.97
CA ASN A 106 -9.45 -3.78 -18.27
C ASN A 106 -9.33 -2.24 -18.15
N THR A 107 -8.19 -1.65 -18.50
CA THR A 107 -7.88 -0.20 -18.36
C THR A 107 -8.62 0.74 -19.34
N GLY A 108 -9.69 0.28 -19.99
CA GLY A 108 -10.51 1.12 -20.86
C GLY A 108 -11.91 0.61 -21.17
N GLN A 109 -12.39 -0.43 -20.46
CA GLN A 109 -13.67 -1.06 -20.79
C GLN A 109 -14.89 -0.34 -20.20
N TYR A 110 -14.69 0.47 -19.16
CA TYR A 110 -15.77 1.08 -18.40
C TYR A 110 -15.49 2.58 -18.19
N GLU A 111 -16.12 3.43 -18.99
CA GLU A 111 -16.16 4.89 -18.78
C GLU A 111 -17.51 5.25 -18.11
N LEU A 112 -17.48 6.12 -17.09
CA LEU A 112 -18.72 6.62 -16.46
C LEU A 112 -19.39 7.64 -17.39
N ASN A 113 -20.69 7.50 -17.61
CA ASN A 113 -21.43 8.56 -18.30
C ASN A 113 -21.78 9.70 -17.33
N TYR A 114 -21.71 10.92 -17.83
CA TYR A 114 -22.03 12.13 -17.09
C TYR A 114 -23.22 12.84 -17.75
N LEU A 115 -24.17 13.30 -16.93
CA LEU A 115 -25.35 14.03 -17.39
C LEU A 115 -25.01 15.49 -17.74
N ASN A 116 -24.35 16.18 -16.81
CA ASN A 116 -24.04 17.60 -16.92
C ASN A 116 -22.63 17.87 -16.40
N GLU A 117 -22.01 18.90 -16.97
CA GLU A 117 -20.73 19.45 -16.55
C GLU A 117 -20.97 20.90 -16.10
N GLU A 118 -20.88 21.13 -14.78
CA GLU A 118 -21.10 22.44 -14.18
C GLU A 118 -19.78 22.98 -13.60
N LYS A 119 -19.49 24.25 -13.87
CA LYS A 119 -18.33 24.94 -13.31
C LYS A 119 -18.75 25.71 -12.06
N ASN A 120 -18.35 25.21 -10.90
CA ASN A 120 -18.57 25.89 -9.62
C ASN A 120 -17.24 26.49 -9.13
N GLY A 121 -17.02 27.76 -9.47
CA GLY A 121 -15.74 28.44 -9.21
C GLY A 121 -14.60 27.88 -10.07
N ASP A 122 -13.52 27.43 -9.43
CA ASP A 122 -12.35 26.84 -10.10
C ASP A 122 -12.45 25.33 -10.30
N VAL A 123 -13.55 24.70 -9.87
CA VAL A 123 -13.74 23.24 -9.95
C VAL A 123 -14.80 22.89 -10.99
N LEU A 124 -14.51 21.88 -11.79
CA LEU A 124 -15.43 21.24 -12.72
C LEU A 124 -16.11 20.05 -12.04
N VAL A 125 -17.43 20.13 -11.88
CA VAL A 125 -18.23 19.08 -11.28
C VAL A 125 -19.00 18.38 -12.39
N LYS A 126 -18.83 17.07 -12.50
CA LYS A 126 -19.57 16.22 -13.43
C LYS A 126 -20.52 15.31 -12.66
N THR A 127 -21.81 15.39 -12.96
CA THR A 127 -22.82 14.54 -12.33
C THR A 127 -22.92 13.21 -13.07
N VAL A 128 -22.68 12.10 -12.39
CA VAL A 128 -22.78 10.75 -12.98
C VAL A 128 -24.24 10.40 -13.30
N ASP A 129 -24.51 9.80 -14.46
CA ASP A 129 -25.82 9.27 -14.82
C ASP A 129 -26.05 7.90 -14.15
N LEU A 130 -26.99 7.81 -13.22
CA LEU A 130 -27.33 6.54 -12.54
C LEU A 130 -28.17 5.59 -13.40
N ASN A 131 -28.82 6.09 -14.44
CA ASN A 131 -29.68 5.28 -15.31
C ASN A 131 -28.90 4.66 -16.46
N ASN A 132 -27.77 5.25 -16.84
CA ASN A 132 -26.87 4.78 -17.89
C ASN A 132 -25.41 4.87 -17.42
N LEU A 133 -25.08 4.17 -16.33
CA LEU A 133 -23.80 4.32 -15.62
C LEU A 133 -22.56 4.01 -16.46
N ILE A 134 -22.65 3.01 -17.35
CA ILE A 134 -21.49 2.40 -18.00
C ILE A 134 -21.54 2.64 -19.50
N ASN A 135 -20.51 3.30 -20.03
CA ASN A 135 -20.25 3.35 -21.46
C ASN A 135 -19.18 2.31 -21.82
N VAL A 136 -19.59 1.27 -22.54
CA VAL A 136 -18.64 0.30 -23.11
C VAL A 136 -18.11 0.88 -24.42
N LYS A 137 -17.17 1.82 -24.31
CA LYS A 137 -16.31 2.15 -25.46
C LYS A 137 -15.23 1.09 -25.56
N LYS A 138 -15.20 0.38 -26.68
CA LYS A 138 -14.07 -0.45 -27.06
C LYS A 138 -12.87 0.47 -27.30
N SER A 139 -12.11 0.80 -26.26
CA SER A 139 -10.91 1.60 -26.39
C SER A 139 -9.88 0.82 -27.21
N GLU A 140 -9.40 1.41 -28.30
CA GLU A 140 -8.23 0.89 -28.98
C GLU A 140 -7.03 0.89 -27.99
N PRO A 141 -6.22 -0.17 -27.97
CA PRO A 141 -5.14 -0.28 -27.01
C PRO A 141 -4.20 0.92 -27.13
N ILE A 142 -3.93 1.57 -26.00
CA ILE A 142 -2.95 2.65 -25.92
C ILE A 142 -1.60 2.08 -26.36
N LYS A 143 -1.18 2.41 -27.58
CA LYS A 143 0.09 2.00 -28.15
C LYS A 143 1.21 2.81 -27.48
N MET A 144 1.60 2.42 -26.27
CA MET A 144 2.77 2.99 -25.62
C MET A 144 4.00 2.40 -26.33
N GLU A 145 4.63 3.19 -27.21
CA GLU A 145 5.91 2.83 -27.80
C GLU A 145 6.98 2.86 -26.71
N VAL A 146 7.14 1.75 -26.00
CA VAL A 146 8.28 1.51 -25.12
C VAL A 146 9.51 1.44 -26.03
N HIS A 147 10.20 2.56 -26.18
CA HIS A 147 11.50 2.62 -26.83
C HIS A 147 12.53 1.92 -25.94
N LEU A 148 12.62 0.59 -26.06
CA LEU A 148 13.76 -0.17 -25.57
C LEU A 148 15.01 0.31 -26.33
N MET A 149 15.81 1.13 -25.68
CA MET A 149 17.13 1.51 -26.22
C MET A 149 17.94 0.23 -26.40
N SER A 150 18.51 0.01 -27.59
CA SER A 150 19.28 -1.21 -27.84
C SER A 150 20.54 -1.22 -26.98
N LEU A 151 20.94 -2.41 -26.49
CA LEU A 151 22.14 -2.61 -25.65
C LEU A 151 23.38 -1.90 -26.23
N ARG A 152 23.53 -1.92 -27.55
CA ARG A 152 24.63 -1.23 -28.26
C ARG A 152 24.63 0.29 -28.04
N LYS A 153 23.46 0.93 -28.04
CA LYS A 153 23.33 2.38 -27.80
C LYS A 153 23.60 2.72 -26.33
N GLU A 154 23.20 1.85 -25.42
CA GLU A 154 23.47 2.02 -23.98
C GLU A 154 24.98 1.96 -23.68
N GLU A 155 25.70 1.00 -24.25
CA GLU A 155 27.16 0.91 -24.10
C GLU A 155 27.90 2.12 -24.67
N GLU A 156 27.48 2.62 -25.84
CA GLU A 156 28.05 3.84 -26.43
C GLU A 156 27.79 5.07 -25.54
N PHE A 157 26.58 5.19 -25.01
CA PHE A 157 26.22 6.27 -24.08
C PHE A 157 27.05 6.21 -22.79
N LEU A 158 27.20 5.04 -22.17
CA LEU A 158 28.03 4.88 -20.98
C LEU A 158 29.51 5.18 -21.26
N LYS A 159 30.01 4.80 -22.43
CA LYS A 159 31.37 5.10 -22.85
C LYS A 159 31.59 6.61 -23.00
N THR A 160 30.65 7.31 -23.63
CA THR A 160 30.72 8.78 -23.77
C THR A 160 30.61 9.50 -22.43
N LEU A 161 29.75 9.04 -21.52
CA LEU A 161 29.69 9.59 -20.15
C LEU A 161 31.00 9.40 -19.38
N LYS A 162 31.64 8.23 -19.52
CA LYS A 162 32.93 7.94 -18.88
C LYS A 162 34.07 8.77 -19.46
N GLU A 163 34.03 9.05 -20.76
CA GLU A 163 35.02 9.90 -21.43
C GLU A 163 34.83 11.37 -21.02
N LEU A 164 33.58 11.83 -20.94
CA LEU A 164 33.24 13.16 -20.43
C LEU A 164 33.74 13.35 -18.99
N SER A 165 33.43 12.42 -18.08
CA SER A 165 33.89 12.53 -16.68
C SER A 165 35.40 12.52 -16.54
N LYS A 166 36.12 11.80 -17.42
CA LYS A 166 37.58 11.82 -17.48
C LYS A 166 38.15 13.12 -18.03
N SER A 167 37.40 13.84 -18.87
CA SER A 167 37.80 15.15 -19.41
C SER A 167 37.51 16.32 -18.47
N LEU A 168 36.59 16.15 -17.52
CA LEU A 168 36.25 17.15 -16.50
C LEU A 168 37.09 17.03 -15.22
N ASN A 169 37.93 16.00 -15.11
CA ASN A 169 38.89 15.78 -14.02
C ASN A 169 40.32 15.97 -14.55
#